data_AF-A0A7X7FTU4-F1
#
_entry.id   AF-A0A7X7FTU4-F1
#
_cell.length_a   1.000
_cell.length_b   1.000
_cell.length_c   1.000
_cell.angle_alpha   90.00
_cell.angle_beta   90.00
_cell.angle_gamma   90.00
#
_symmetry.space_group_name_H-M   'P 1'
#
loop_
_entity.id
_entity.type
_entity.pdbx_description
1 polymer ?
#
loop_
_entity_poly.entity_id
_entity_poly.type
_entity_poly.pdbx_seq_one_letter_code
_entity_poly.pdbx_strand_id
1 'polypeptide(L)' 'GLLANVEAGTVFKKSKKVVWRCRNCGYIHEGEEAPAACPACAHPQAHFEVLAENW' A
#
# COMPACT_ATOMS: atom_id res chain seq x y z
N GLY A 1 -10.43 -6.08 -10.73
CA GLY A 1 -9.21 -6.85 -11.10
C GLY A 1 -7.98 -5.96 -10.94
N LEU A 2 -6.77 -6.53 -10.97
CA LEU A 2 -5.54 -5.74 -10.78
C LEU A 2 -5.33 -4.68 -11.88
N LEU A 3 -5.62 -5.01 -13.15
CA LEU A 3 -5.53 -4.06 -14.26
C LEU A 3 -6.39 -2.81 -14.03
N ALA A 4 -7.64 -2.99 -13.60
CA ALA A 4 -8.54 -1.88 -13.28
C ALA A 4 -7.98 -0.96 -12.18
N ASN A 5 -7.21 -1.49 -11.23
CA ASN A 5 -6.58 -0.65 -10.20
C ASN A 5 -5.47 0.24 -10.80
N VAL A 6 -4.73 -0.29 -11.78
CA VAL A 6 -3.69 0.46 -12.50
C VAL A 6 -4.33 1.56 -13.34
N GLU A 7 -5.32 1.21 -14.17
CA GLU A 7 -6.03 2.16 -15.03
C GLU A 7 -6.73 3.26 -14.23
N ALA A 8 -7.29 2.93 -13.06
CA ALA A 8 -7.94 3.90 -12.19
C ALA A 8 -6.98 4.66 -11.26
N GLY A 9 -5.67 4.37 -11.27
CA GLY A 9 -4.71 5.00 -10.35
C GLY A 9 -4.97 4.67 -8.87
N THR A 10 -5.65 3.55 -8.57
CA THR A 10 -6.04 3.14 -7.21
C THR A 10 -5.14 2.03 -6.64
N VAL A 11 -3.98 1.77 -7.25
CA VAL A 11 -3.00 0.80 -6.75
C VAL A 11 -2.53 1.19 -5.35
N PHE A 12 -2.18 2.46 -5.15
CA PHE A 12 -1.64 3.01 -3.91
C PHE A 12 -2.55 4.05 -3.24
N LYS A 13 -3.82 4.10 -3.65
CA LYS A 13 -4.84 4.99 -3.10
C LYS A 13 -6.19 4.29 -2.97
N LYS A 14 -6.90 4.54 -1.88
CA LYS A 14 -8.26 4.05 -1.61
C LYS A 14 -9.17 5.22 -1.21
N SER A 15 -10.47 5.01 -1.37
CA SER A 15 -11.50 6.01 -1.02
C SER A 15 -11.76 6.11 0.49
N LYS A 16 -11.24 5.17 1.27
CA LYS A 16 -11.29 5.15 2.73
C LYS A 16 -9.92 4.76 3.25
N LYS A 17 -9.63 5.13 4.49
CA LYS A 17 -8.43 4.66 5.19
C LYS A 17 -8.39 3.14 5.20
N VAL A 18 -7.23 2.62 4.85
CA VAL A 18 -6.89 1.20 4.94
C VAL A 18 -5.53 1.07 5.60
N VAL A 19 -5.16 -0.16 5.93
CA VAL A 19 -3.82 -0.47 6.43
C VAL A 19 -2.96 -0.91 5.26
N TRP A 20 -1.86 -0.20 5.04
CA TRP A 20 -0.84 -0.52 4.03
C TRP A 20 0.33 -1.24 4.70
N ARG A 21 0.74 -2.36 4.14
CA ARG A 21 1.92 -3.12 4.57
C ARG A 21 3.05 -2.95 3.55
N CYS A 22 4.24 -2.61 4.03
CA CYS A 22 5.45 -2.71 3.24
C CYS A 22 5.86 -4.18 3.10
N ARG A 23 5.83 -4.71 1.88
CA ARG A 23 6.26 -6.08 1.53
C ARG A 23 7.75 -6.30 1.70
N ASN A 24 8.55 -5.24 1.78
CA ASN A 24 10.00 -5.34 1.97
C ASN A 24 10.39 -5.60 3.43
N CYS A 25 9.77 -4.90 4.38
CA CYS A 25 10.21 -4.93 5.78
C CYS A 25 9.09 -5.10 6.82
N GLY A 26 7.82 -5.21 6.39
CA GLY A 26 6.67 -5.40 7.28
C GLY A 26 6.11 -4.13 7.94
N TYR A 27 6.67 -2.95 7.67
CA TYR A 27 6.14 -1.67 8.20
C TYR A 27 4.65 -1.48 7.85
N ILE A 28 3.89 -0.94 8.81
CA ILE A 28 2.44 -0.74 8.72
C ILE A 28 2.12 0.77 8.71
N HIS A 29 1.27 1.19 7.78
CA HIS A 29 0.79 2.57 7.65
C HIS A 29 -0.74 2.60 7.53
N GLU A 30 -1.43 3.37 8.36
CA GLU A 30 -2.87 3.61 8.22
C GLU A 30 -3.11 4.93 7.47
N GLY A 31 -3.81 4.87 6.33
CA GLY A 31 -4.06 6.03 5.49
C GLY A 31 -4.86 5.70 4.24
N GLU A 32 -5.34 6.73 3.55
CA GLU A 32 -5.99 6.57 2.25
C GLU A 32 -4.98 6.24 1.14
N GLU A 33 -3.70 6.58 1.33
CA GLU A 33 -2.62 6.39 0.36
C GLU A 33 -1.41 5.70 1.00
N ALA A 34 -0.68 4.90 0.23
CA ALA A 34 0.60 4.37 0.66
C ALA A 34 1.69 5.46 0.63
N PRO A 35 2.65 5.49 1.57
CA PRO A 35 3.74 6.46 1.55
C PRO A 35 4.61 6.38 0.28
N ALA A 36 5.11 7.52 -0.21
CA ALA A 36 6.00 7.57 -1.37
C ALA A 36 7.31 6.78 -1.15
N ALA A 37 7.81 6.76 0.08
CA ALA A 37 8.92 5.93 0.55
C ALA A 37 8.58 5.37 1.93
N CYS A 38 8.98 4.12 2.19
CA CYS A 38 8.76 3.47 3.47
C CYS A 38 9.57 4.18 4.58
N PRO A 39 8.93 4.69 5.65
CA PRO A 39 9.62 5.35 6.76
C PRO A 39 10.62 4.46 7.51
N ALA A 40 10.46 3.13 7.42
CA ALA A 40 11.31 2.17 8.12
C ALA A 40 12.53 1.73 7.30
N CYS A 41 12.37 1.45 6.00
CA CYS A 41 13.42 0.86 5.17
C CYS A 41 13.79 1.67 3.92
N ALA A 42 13.21 2.87 3.75
CA ALA A 42 13.46 3.80 2.65
C ALA A 42 13.16 3.27 1.23
N HIS A 43 12.52 2.10 1.10
CA HIS A 43 12.13 1.53 -0.20
C HIS A 43 10.89 2.25 -0.77
N PRO A 44 10.74 2.30 -2.11
CA PRO A 44 9.69 3.09 -2.75
C PRO A 44 8.28 2.54 -2.50
N GLN A 45 7.27 3.38 -2.75
CA GLN A 45 5.83 3.08 -2.67
C GLN A 45 5.43 1.75 -3.32
N ALA A 46 6.13 1.34 -4.37
CA ALA A 46 5.92 0.09 -5.10
C ALA A 46 5.98 -1.17 -4.22
N HIS A 47 6.57 -1.09 -3.03
CA HIS A 47 6.60 -2.19 -2.06
C HIS A 47 5.37 -2.25 -1.15
N PHE A 48 4.44 -1.30 -1.21
CA PHE A 48 3.24 -1.33 -0.36
C PHE A 48 2.10 -2.13 -0.99
N GLU A 49 1.34 -2.82 -0.15
CA GLU A 49 0.08 -3.46 -0.49
C GLU A 49 -0.94 -3.20 0.62
N VAL A 50 -2.23 -3.39 0.34
CA VAL A 50 -3.26 -3.38 1.39
C VAL A 50 -3.08 -4.64 2.23
N LEU A 51 -2.98 -4.48 3.55
CA LEU A 51 -2.92 -5.58 4.49
C LEU A 51 -4.21 -6.41 4.38
N ALA A 52 -4.05 -7.71 4.13
CA ALA A 52 -5.12 -8.69 4.17
C ALA A 52 -4.81 -9.71 5.27
N GLU A 53 -5.83 -10.03 6.05
CA GLU A 53 -5.79 -11.01 7.13
C GLU A 53 -6.61 -12.23 6.70
N ASN A 54 -5.94 -13.28 6.24
CA ASN A 54 -6.57 -14.42 5.57
C ASN A 54 -6.02 -15.78 6.06
N TRP A 55 -6.07 -16.00 7.37
CA TRP A 55 -5.70 -17.26 8.03
C TRP A 55 -6.89 -18.20 8.26
#